data_AF-U4KLA6-F1
#
_entry.id   AF-U4KLA6-F1
#
_cell.length_a   1.000
_cell.length_b   1.000
_cell.length_c   1.000
_cell.angle_alpha   90.00
_cell.angle_beta   90.00
_cell.angle_gamma   90.00
#
_symmetry.space_group_name_H-M   'P 1'
#
loop_
_entity.id
_entity.type
_entity.pdbx_description
1 polymer ?
#
loop_
_entity_poly.entity_id
_entity_poly.type
_entity_poly.pdbx_seq_one_letter_code
_entity_poly.pdbx_strand_id
1 'polypeptide(L)' 'MARNKEGLRYPSIDKLLDKIDSKYKLVYAASKVAHMIEEENLDVDADSVKSVGKALEEILDDRVEVTFK' A
#
# COMPACT_ATOMS: atom_id res chain seq x y z
N MET A 1 5.02 -16.84 9.95
CA MET A 1 5.86 -15.89 9.17
C MET A 1 6.02 -14.62 9.98
N ALA A 2 7.23 -14.06 10.04
CA ALA A 2 7.51 -12.85 10.80
C ALA A 2 7.00 -11.65 10.00
N ARG A 3 5.89 -11.04 10.45
CA ARG A 3 5.35 -9.81 9.84
C ARG A 3 6.38 -8.69 9.95
N ASN A 4 6.62 -7.97 8.86
CA ASN A 4 7.65 -6.94 8.77
C ASN A 4 7.33 -5.78 9.74
N LYS A 5 8.28 -5.46 10.63
CA LYS A 5 8.19 -4.36 11.61
C LYS A 5 8.98 -3.12 11.21
N GLU A 6 9.79 -3.20 10.15
CA GLU A 6 10.61 -2.09 9.66
C GLU A 6 9.83 -1.08 8.80
N GLY A 7 8.49 -1.15 8.79
CA GLY A 7 7.55 -0.57 7.80
C GLY A 7 7.72 0.88 7.33
N LEU A 8 8.70 1.65 7.81
CA LEU A 8 9.19 2.85 7.14
C LEU A 8 10.01 2.55 5.87
N ARG A 9 10.65 1.39 5.76
CA ARG A 9 11.56 1.04 4.64
C ARG A 9 11.01 0.05 3.62
N TYR A 10 9.86 -0.54 3.91
CA TYR A 10 9.23 -1.54 3.06
C TYR A 10 7.76 -1.19 2.84
N PRO A 11 7.25 -1.32 1.61
CA PRO A 11 7.97 -1.62 0.36
C PRO A 11 8.91 -0.50 -0.12
N SER A 12 9.78 -0.81 -1.10
CA SER A 12 10.71 0.17 -1.68
C SER A 12 9.97 1.29 -2.41
N ILE A 13 10.32 2.55 -2.12
CA ILE A 13 9.70 3.72 -2.74
C ILE A 13 9.89 3.74 -4.26
N ASP A 14 11.05 3.32 -4.77
CA ASP A 14 11.32 3.35 -6.21
C ASP A 14 10.37 2.40 -6.97
N LYS A 15 10.15 1.20 -6.42
CA LYS A 15 9.21 0.23 -7.00
C LYS A 15 7.76 0.72 -6.97
N LEU A 16 7.38 1.47 -5.93
CA LEU A 16 6.06 2.08 -5.83
C LEU A 16 5.89 3.21 -6.83
N LEU A 17 6.96 3.96 -7.11
CA LEU A 17 6.95 5.03 -8.11
C LEU A 17 6.90 4.49 -9.55
N ASP A 18 7.35 3.26 -9.80
CA ASP A 18 7.12 2.56 -11.07
C ASP A 18 5.63 2.24 -11.29
N LYS A 19 4.84 2.09 -10.22
CA LYS A 19 3.38 1.89 -10.27
C LYS A 19 2.61 3.19 -10.33
N ILE A 20 3.02 4.17 -9.53
CA ILE A 20 2.39 5.49 -9.42
C ILE A 20 3.47 6.56 -9.53
N ASP A 21 3.50 7.23 -10.68
CA ASP A 21 4.52 8.20 -11.13
C ASP A 21 4.78 9.42 -10.23
N SER A 22 4.01 9.62 -9.16
CA SER A 22 4.10 10.78 -8.28
C SER A 22 4.00 10.38 -6.82
N LYS A 23 4.93 10.90 -6.00
CA LYS A 23 4.93 10.72 -4.54
C LYS A 23 3.61 11.17 -3.91
N TYR A 24 3.04 12.28 -4.39
CA TYR A 24 1.78 12.79 -3.87
C TYR A 24 0.60 11.89 -4.24
N LYS A 25 0.55 11.43 -5.50
CA LYS A 25 -0.46 10.47 -5.96
C LYS A 25 -0.37 9.15 -5.20
N LEU A 26 0.85 8.66 -4.95
CA LEU A 26 1.10 7.44 -4.17
C LEU A 26 0.61 7.58 -2.73
N VAL A 27 0.93 8.70 -2.05
CA VAL A 27 0.45 8.96 -0.68
C VAL A 27 -1.07 9.02 -0.64
N TYR A 28 -1.70 9.68 -1.62
CA TYR A 28 -3.16 9.76 -1.71
C TYR A 28 -3.79 8.37 -1.93
N ALA A 29 -3.26 7.61 -2.88
CA ALA A 29 -3.71 6.26 -3.20
C ALA A 29 -3.60 5.32 -2.01
N ALA A 30 -2.41 5.25 -1.39
CA ALA A 30 -2.16 4.41 -0.23
C ALA A 30 -3.07 4.77 0.94
N SER A 31 -3.33 6.06 1.18
CA SER A 31 -4.26 6.51 2.22
C SER A 31 -5.69 6.04 1.96
N LYS A 32 -6.15 6.09 0.71
CA LYS A 32 -7.49 5.62 0.32
C LYS A 32 -7.64 4.10 0.45
N VAL A 33 -6.65 3.35 -0.05
CA VAL A 33 -6.65 1.89 0.03
C VAL A 33 -6.56 1.42 1.50
N ALA A 34 -5.70 2.06 2.30
CA ALA A 34 -5.60 1.75 3.73
C ALA A 34 -6.92 1.97 4.47
N HIS A 35 -7.64 3.06 4.15
CA HIS A 35 -8.93 3.33 4.72
C HIS A 35 -9.97 2.26 4.36
N MET A 36 -10.00 1.81 3.10
CA MET A 36 -10.90 0.72 2.67
C MET A 36 -10.59 -0.59 3.39
N ILE A 37 -9.31 -0.93 3.57
CA ILE A 37 -8.89 -2.12 4.31
C ILE A 37 -9.39 -2.07 5.76
N GLU A 38 -9.33 -0.91 6.40
CA GLU A 38 -9.80 -0.72 7.79
C GLU A 38 -11.31 -0.70 7.91
N GLU A 39 -12.01 0.03 7.03
CA GLU A 39 -13.46 0.22 7.06
C GLU A 39 -14.21 -1.09 6.79
N GLU A 40 -13.76 -1.85 5.79
CA GLU A 40 -14.34 -3.13 5.40
C GLU A 40 -13.72 -4.32 6.15
N ASN A 41 -12.77 -4.06 7.06
CA ASN A 41 -12.01 -5.07 7.82
C ASN A 41 -11.47 -6.21 6.93
N LEU A 42 -10.89 -5.84 5.79
CA LEU A 42 -10.42 -6.79 4.77
C LEU A 42 -9.25 -7.60 5.30
N ASP A 43 -9.31 -8.91 5.10
CA ASP A 43 -8.20 -9.81 5.37
C ASP A 43 -7.26 -9.83 4.15
N VAL A 44 -6.24 -8.98 4.22
CA VAL A 44 -5.21 -8.81 3.19
C VAL A 44 -3.96 -9.59 3.57
N ASP A 45 -3.50 -10.42 2.65
CA ASP A 45 -2.25 -11.17 2.78
C ASP A 45 -1.06 -10.24 2.53
N ALA A 46 -0.53 -9.68 3.62
CA ALA A 46 0.53 -8.70 3.59
C ALA A 46 1.51 -8.92 4.74
N ASP A 47 2.79 -8.63 4.48
CA ASP A 47 3.85 -8.67 5.49
C ASP A 47 3.69 -7.55 6.51
N SER A 48 3.15 -6.40 6.10
CA SER A 48 2.93 -5.25 6.96
C SER A 48 1.78 -5.47 7.95
N VAL A 49 2.02 -5.04 9.20
CA VAL A 49 0.98 -5.06 10.24
C VAL A 49 0.00 -3.89 10.09
N LYS A 50 0.49 -2.70 9.74
CA LYS A 50 -0.32 -1.48 9.63
C LYS A 50 -1.02 -1.42 8.26
N SER A 51 -2.25 -0.94 8.25
CA SER A 51 -3.09 -0.73 7.05
C SER A 51 -2.37 0.00 5.92
N VAL A 52 -1.61 1.06 6.22
CA VAL A 52 -0.83 1.79 5.21
C VAL A 52 0.22 0.90 4.56
N GLY A 53 0.93 0.08 5.34
CA GLY A 53 1.91 -0.85 4.77
C GLY A 53 1.24 -1.90 3.89
N LYS A 54 0.10 -2.45 4.34
CA LYS A 54 -0.71 -3.38 3.54
C LYS A 54 -1.15 -2.75 2.23
N ALA A 55 -1.64 -1.50 2.27
CA ALA A 55 -2.05 -0.77 1.08
C ALA A 55 -0.90 -0.55 0.09
N LEU A 56 0.31 -0.26 0.57
CA LEU A 56 1.48 -0.12 -0.29
C LEU A 56 1.88 -1.46 -0.93
N GLU A 57 1.72 -2.58 -0.22
CA GLU A 57 1.95 -3.92 -0.76
C GLU A 57 0.91 -4.29 -1.82
N GLU A 58 -0.37 -4.02 -1.58
CA GLU A 58 -1.43 -4.24 -2.58
C GLU A 58 -1.20 -3.44 -3.87
N ILE A 59 -0.72 -2.18 -3.74
CA ILE A 59 -0.35 -1.34 -4.89
C ILE A 59 0.86 -1.95 -5.63
N LEU A 60 1.85 -2.44 -4.89
CA LEU A 60 3.05 -3.04 -5.48
C LEU A 60 2.74 -4.34 -6.24
N ASP A 61 1.82 -5.14 -5.71
CA ASP A 61 1.38 -6.44 -6.25
C ASP A 61 0.32 -6.31 -7.36
N ASP A 62 -0.03 -5.09 -7.79
CA ASP A 62 -1.09 -4.81 -8.78
C ASP A 62 -2.48 -5.38 -8.38
N ARG A 63 -2.75 -5.54 -7.07
CA ARG A 63 -4.04 -6.04 -6.55
C ARG A 63 -5.10 -4.95 -6.44
N VAL A 64 -4.69 -3.68 -6.56
CA VAL A 64 -5.57 -2.51 -6.56
C VAL A 64 -5.33 -1.67 -7.79
N GLU A 65 -6.43 -1.22 -8.41
CA GLU A 65 -6.40 -0.29 -9.53
C GLU A 65 -6.74 1.12 -9.03
N VAL A 66 -5.85 2.09 -9.25
CA VAL A 66 -6.05 3.49 -8.84
C VAL A 66 -6.00 4.39 -10.06
N THR A 67 -7.15 4.95 -10.44
CA THR A 67 -7.26 5.90 -11.54
C THR A 67 -7.31 7.33 -11.02
N PHE A 68 -6.42 8.19 -11.53
CA PHE A 68 -6.46 9.63 -11.27
C PHE A 68 -7.17 10.31 -12.44
N LYS A 69 -8.22 11.09 -12.17
CA LYS A 69 -8.92 11.90 -13.15
C LYS A 69 -8.34 13.30 -13.24
#